data_AF-A0A7Z7KAL8-F1
#
_entry.id   AF-A0A7Z7KAL8-F1
#
_cell.length_a   1.000
_cell.length_b   1.000
_cell.length_c   1.000
_cell.angle_alpha   90.00
_cell.angle_beta   90.00
_cell.angle_gamma   90.00
#
_symmetry.space_group_name_H-M   'P 1'
#
loop_
_entity.id
_entity.type
_entity.pdbx_description
1 polymer ?
#
loop_
_entity_poly.entity_id
_entity_poly.type
_entity_poly.pdbx_seq_one_letter_code
_entity_poly.pdbx_strand_id
1 'polypeptide(L)'
;MQLDLKEAQKQARYLDLIIESKGALRVTQIAADYGMSANKFNKTLLEFGVQHKVNGQWILYKRHMGKGYTDSHTFDYQDKNGHTRANVTTTWTQKGRLFLYELLKDNNILPLIEQDDIA
;
A
#
# COMPACT_ATOMS: atom_id res chain seq x y z
N MET A 1 -21.39 -12.57 19.05
CA MET A 1 -20.44 -12.62 20.18
C MET A 1 -19.13 -13.34 19.86
N GLN A 2 -19.10 -14.60 19.37
CA GLN A 2 -17.83 -15.23 18.96
C GLN A 2 -17.33 -14.80 17.57
N LEU A 3 -18.23 -14.42 16.65
CA LEU A 3 -17.87 -13.93 15.31
C LEU A 3 -17.18 -12.55 15.40
N ASP A 4 -17.82 -11.61 16.09
CA ASP A 4 -17.34 -10.25 16.32
C ASP A 4 -15.95 -10.21 16.97
N LEU A 5 -15.66 -11.16 17.87
CA LEU A 5 -14.34 -11.27 18.51
C LEU A 5 -13.26 -11.69 17.51
N LYS A 6 -13.55 -12.61 16.59
CA LYS A 6 -12.60 -13.08 15.57
C LYS A 6 -12.30 -11.99 14.55
N GLU A 7 -13.31 -11.26 14.10
CA GLU A 7 -13.14 -10.13 13.18
C GLU A 7 -12.32 -9.01 13.82
N ALA A 8 -12.64 -8.64 15.06
CA ALA A 8 -11.87 -7.65 15.82
C ALA A 8 -10.41 -8.06 16.01
N GLN A 9 -10.14 -9.35 16.24
CA GLN A 9 -8.78 -9.88 16.33
C GLN A 9 -8.01 -9.77 15.01
N LYS A 10 -8.65 -9.98 13.86
CA LYS A 10 -7.99 -9.92 12.54
C LYS A 10 -7.65 -8.50 12.15
N GLN A 11 -8.59 -7.58 12.36
CA GLN A 11 -8.34 -6.15 12.20
C GLN A 11 -7.21 -5.68 13.11
N ALA A 12 -7.25 -6.02 14.41
CA ALA A 12 -6.19 -5.65 15.34
C ALA A 12 -4.82 -6.15 14.85
N ARG A 13 -4.75 -7.40 14.39
CA ARG A 13 -3.50 -7.99 13.88
C ARG A 13 -2.94 -7.27 12.65
N TYR A 14 -3.79 -6.83 11.71
CA TYR A 14 -3.30 -6.08 10.54
C TYR A 14 -2.81 -4.67 10.93
N LEU A 15 -3.51 -4.01 11.85
CA LEU A 15 -3.10 -2.71 12.37
C LEU A 15 -1.77 -2.81 13.14
N ASP A 16 -1.59 -3.86 13.94
CA ASP A 16 -0.34 -4.14 14.64
C ASP A 16 0.82 -4.33 13.65
N LEU A 17 0.61 -5.09 12.55
CA LEU A 17 1.59 -5.23 11.48
C LEU A 17 1.93 -3.91 10.77
N ILE A 18 1.00 -2.95 10.72
CA ILE A 18 1.27 -1.62 10.21
C ILE A 18 2.14 -0.84 11.20
N ILE A 19 1.83 -0.90 12.48
CA ILE A 19 2.51 -0.17 13.56
C ILE A 19 3.94 -0.70 13.80
N GLU A 20 4.13 -2.02 13.78
CA GLU A 20 5.43 -2.67 14.01
C GLU A 20 6.41 -2.45 12.84
N SER A 21 5.91 -2.18 11.63
CA SER A 21 6.74 -1.95 10.45
C SER A 21 7.44 -0.60 10.51
N LYS A 22 8.72 -0.58 10.89
CA LYS A 22 9.50 0.65 11.06
C LYS A 22 9.87 1.38 9.75
N GLY A 23 9.63 0.79 8.59
CA GLY A 23 10.08 1.30 7.29
C GLY A 23 8.96 1.67 6.33
N ALA A 24 9.21 2.65 5.45
CA ALA A 24 8.31 2.94 4.34
C ALA A 24 8.29 1.76 3.34
N LEU A 25 7.10 1.30 2.96
CA LEU A 25 6.92 0.12 2.11
C LEU A 25 6.69 0.50 0.65
N ARG A 26 7.15 -0.35 -0.27
CA ARG A 26 6.78 -0.22 -1.68
C ARG A 26 5.34 -0.68 -1.88
N VAL A 27 4.69 -0.12 -2.90
CA VAL A 27 3.33 -0.54 -3.28
C VAL A 27 3.23 -2.03 -3.60
N THR A 28 4.32 -2.68 -4.02
CA THR A 28 4.39 -4.14 -4.25
C THR A 28 4.16 -4.95 -2.98
N GLN A 29 4.68 -4.49 -1.84
CA GLN A 29 4.52 -5.17 -0.56
C GLN A 29 3.08 -4.99 -0.06
N ILE A 30 2.55 -3.77 -0.13
CA ILE A 30 1.17 -3.49 0.26
C ILE A 30 0.20 -4.27 -0.62
N ALA A 31 0.39 -4.29 -1.95
CA ALA A 31 -0.48 -5.02 -2.86
C ALA A 31 -0.54 -6.52 -2.53
N ALA A 32 0.57 -7.11 -2.07
CA ALA A 32 0.61 -8.52 -1.66
C ALA A 32 -0.28 -8.79 -0.43
N ASP A 33 -0.35 -7.85 0.53
CA ASP A 33 -1.28 -7.94 1.68
C ASP A 33 -2.74 -8.07 1.24
N TYR A 34 -3.09 -7.58 0.03
CA TYR A 34 -4.43 -7.63 -0.55
C TYR A 34 -4.60 -8.70 -1.65
N GLY A 35 -3.59 -9.55 -1.87
CA GLY A 35 -3.62 -10.56 -2.93
C GLY A 35 -3.63 -9.96 -4.35
N MET A 36 -3.11 -8.75 -4.51
CA MET A 36 -3.09 -8.03 -5.78
C MET A 36 -1.67 -7.91 -6.33
N SER A 37 -1.56 -7.87 -7.66
CA SER A 37 -0.33 -7.38 -8.28
C SER A 37 -0.20 -5.87 -8.05
N ALA A 38 1.04 -5.35 -8.01
CA ALA A 38 1.28 -3.91 -7.91
C ALA A 38 0.58 -3.12 -9.03
N ASN A 39 0.48 -3.68 -10.23
CA ASN A 39 -0.23 -3.05 -11.34
C ASN A 39 -1.74 -2.94 -11.06
N LYS A 40 -2.38 -4.00 -10.54
CA LYS A 40 -3.80 -3.97 -10.18
C LYS A 40 -4.04 -2.97 -9.05
N PHE A 41 -3.23 -3.05 -8.00
CA PHE A 41 -3.36 -2.16 -6.84
C PHE A 41 -3.18 -0.69 -7.23
N ASN A 42 -2.16 -0.36 -8.04
CA ASN A 42 -1.97 1.01 -8.52
C ASN A 42 -3.15 1.53 -9.36
N LYS A 43 -3.81 0.66 -10.13
CA LYS A 43 -5.04 1.02 -10.88
C LYS A 43 -6.21 1.29 -9.94
N THR A 44 -6.43 0.47 -8.92
CA THR A 44 -7.45 0.72 -7.90
C THR A 44 -7.22 2.07 -7.22
N LEU A 45 -5.98 2.39 -6.83
CA LEU A 45 -5.67 3.69 -6.24
C LEU A 45 -5.81 4.86 -7.23
N LEU A 46 -5.64 4.63 -8.54
CA LEU A 46 -5.93 5.62 -9.56
C LEU A 46 -7.44 5.90 -9.66
N GLU A 47 -8.25 4.85 -9.71
CA GLU A 47 -9.71 4.93 -9.77
C GLU A 47 -10.28 5.63 -8.54
N PHE A 48 -9.70 5.39 -7.35
CA PHE A 48 -10.08 6.10 -6.12
C PHE A 48 -9.50 7.51 -6.02
N GLY A 49 -8.77 7.99 -7.02
CA GLY A 49 -8.19 9.33 -7.05
C GLY A 49 -7.12 9.57 -5.97
N VAL A 50 -6.43 8.50 -5.54
CA VAL A 50 -5.35 8.59 -4.55
C VAL A 50 -4.04 9.01 -5.19
N GLN A 51 -3.70 8.36 -6.30
CA GLN A 51 -2.44 8.58 -7.02
C GLN A 51 -2.65 8.51 -8.53
N HIS A 52 -1.67 8.99 -9.28
CA HIS A 52 -1.63 8.95 -10.74
C HIS A 52 -0.20 8.77 -11.22
N LYS A 53 -0.03 8.35 -12.48
CA LYS A 53 1.27 8.06 -13.06
C LYS A 53 1.79 9.25 -13.85
N VAL A 54 2.97 9.76 -13.49
CA VAL A 54 3.67 10.86 -14.17
C VAL A 54 5.10 10.43 -14.45
N ASN A 55 5.53 10.51 -15.72
CA ASN A 55 6.90 10.16 -16.15
C ASN A 55 7.41 8.79 -15.63
N GLY A 56 6.52 7.79 -15.55
CA GLY A 56 6.87 6.45 -15.07
C GLY A 56 6.70 6.24 -13.57
N GLN A 57 6.53 7.29 -12.77
CA GLN A 57 6.38 7.23 -11.32
C GLN A 57 4.91 7.42 -10.89
N TRP A 58 4.49 6.69 -9.85
CA TRP A 58 3.20 6.92 -9.20
C TRP A 58 3.33 8.00 -8.14
N ILE A 59 2.56 9.08 -8.26
CA ILE A 59 2.56 10.20 -7.32
C ILE A 59 1.15 10.50 -6.83
N LEU A 60 1.02 11.00 -5.60
CA LEU A 60 -0.28 11.33 -5.02
C LEU A 60 -0.96 12.47 -5.79
N TYR A 61 -2.29 12.49 -5.81
CA TYR A 61 -3.02 13.70 -6.21
C TYR A 61 -2.81 14.82 -5.19
N LYS A 62 -2.92 16.08 -5.63
CA LYS A 62 -2.73 17.29 -4.80
C LYS A 62 -3.51 17.26 -3.49
N ARG A 63 -4.72 16.69 -3.48
CA ARG A 63 -5.58 16.56 -2.29
C ARG A 63 -5.01 15.64 -1.19
N HIS A 64 -4.07 14.76 -1.53
CA HIS A 64 -3.42 13.81 -0.63
C HIS A 64 -1.93 14.14 -0.37
N MET A 65 -1.31 15.00 -1.19
CA MET A 65 0.06 15.47 -1.00
C MET A 65 0.23 16.23 0.33
N GLY A 66 1.43 16.20 0.91
CA GLY A 66 1.78 16.92 2.14
C GLY A 66 1.19 16.34 3.43
N LYS A 67 0.37 15.28 3.36
CA LYS A 67 -0.25 14.64 4.53
C LYS A 67 0.64 13.60 5.21
N GLY A 68 1.83 13.35 4.69
CA GLY A 68 2.78 12.35 5.20
C GLY A 68 2.41 10.90 4.86
N TYR A 69 1.60 10.67 3.82
CA TYR A 69 1.20 9.31 3.40
C TYR A 69 2.28 8.58 2.61
N THR A 70 3.10 9.32 1.86
CA THR A 70 4.17 8.75 1.04
C THR A 70 5.48 9.43 1.35
N ASP A 71 6.56 8.68 1.12
CA ASP A 71 7.92 9.18 1.06
C ASP A 71 8.52 8.82 -0.31
N SER A 72 9.69 9.34 -0.62
CA SER A 72 10.45 8.99 -1.83
C SER A 72 11.72 8.28 -1.42
N HIS A 73 11.95 7.10 -2.01
CA HIS A 73 13.19 6.37 -1.78
C HIS A 73 13.91 6.13 -3.10
N THR A 74 15.18 6.48 -3.12
CA THR A 74 16.07 6.22 -4.26
C THR A 74 16.58 4.79 -4.15
N PHE A 75 16.36 4.01 -5.20
CA PHE A 75 16.86 2.65 -5.29
C PHE A 75 17.82 2.53 -6.45
N ASP A 76 18.98 1.98 -6.16
CA ASP A 76 19.93 1.59 -7.17
C ASP A 76 19.52 0.26 -7.80
N TYR A 77 19.58 0.19 -9.13
CA TYR A 77 19.37 -1.03 -9.89
C TYR A 77 20.40 -1.10 -11.02
N GLN A 78 20.79 -2.31 -11.39
CA GLN A 78 21.61 -2.52 -12.58
C GLN A 78 20.71 -2.54 -13.81
N ASP A 79 21.06 -1.75 -14.83
CA ASP A 79 20.45 -1.87 -16.14
C ASP A 79 20.97 -3.11 -16.88
N LYS A 80 20.37 -3.40 -18.05
CA LYS A 80 20.73 -4.57 -18.87
C LYS A 80 22.19 -4.56 -19.35
N ASN A 81 22.87 -3.41 -19.26
CA ASN A 81 24.25 -3.23 -19.68
C ASN A 81 25.21 -3.22 -18.47
N GLY A 82 24.73 -3.54 -17.27
CA GLY A 82 25.52 -3.59 -16.04
C GLY A 82 25.80 -2.23 -15.39
N HIS A 83 25.22 -1.13 -15.91
CA HIS A 83 25.39 0.17 -15.28
C HIS A 83 24.42 0.35 -14.11
N THR A 84 24.95 0.77 -12.97
CA THR A 84 24.14 1.20 -11.83
C THR A 84 23.38 2.47 -12.19
N ARG A 85 22.06 2.42 -12.06
CA ARG A 85 21.16 3.56 -12.20
C ARG A 85 20.36 3.73 -10.92
N ALA A 86 20.06 4.98 -10.58
CA ALA A 86 19.20 5.32 -9.47
C ALA A 86 17.78 5.60 -9.99
N ASN A 87 16.78 4.94 -9.43
CA ASN A 87 15.37 5.24 -9.66
C ASN A 87 14.72 5.70 -8.35
N VAL A 88 14.04 6.83 -8.40
CA VAL A 88 13.20 7.27 -7.28
C VAL A 88 11.87 6.54 -7.38
N THR A 89 11.43 5.95 -6.27
CA THR A 89 10.13 5.28 -6.16
C THR A 89 9.40 5.82 -4.95
N THR A 90 8.10 6.00 -5.13
CA THR A 90 7.17 6.35 -4.06
C THR A 90 7.00 5.16 -3.12
N THR A 91 7.32 5.38 -1.85
CA THR A 91 7.07 4.45 -0.75
C THR A 91 5.96 4.98 0.13
N TRP A 92 5.29 4.09 0.86
CA TRP A 92 4.16 4.40 1.72
C TRP A 92 4.61 4.34 3.18
N THR A 93 4.34 5.41 3.91
CA THR A 93 4.61 5.47 5.36
C THR A 93 3.58 4.62 6.10
N GLN A 94 3.79 4.37 7.40
CA GLN A 94 2.76 3.74 8.24
C GLN A 94 1.43 4.51 8.19
N LYS A 95 1.49 5.85 8.26
CA LYS A 95 0.32 6.72 8.13
C LYS A 95 -0.36 6.57 6.77
N GLY A 96 0.42 6.39 5.71
CA GLY A 96 -0.09 6.09 4.38
C GLY A 96 -0.78 4.73 4.31
N ARG A 97 -0.20 3.70 4.93
CA ARG A 97 -0.80 2.37 5.01
C ARG A 97 -2.13 2.38 5.77
N LEU A 98 -2.22 3.10 6.89
CA LEU A 98 -3.48 3.30 7.61
C LEU A 98 -4.51 4.01 6.73
N PHE A 99 -4.12 5.07 6.03
CA PHE A 99 -5.02 5.74 5.07
C PHE A 99 -5.52 4.80 3.97
N LEU A 100 -4.63 3.98 3.39
CA LEU A 100 -5.02 3.00 2.38
C LEU A 100 -5.95 1.94 2.96
N TYR A 101 -5.67 1.45 4.18
CA TYR A 101 -6.50 0.47 4.85
C TYR A 101 -7.93 0.96 5.02
N GLU A 102 -8.13 2.13 5.63
CA GLU A 102 -9.46 2.72 5.84
C GLU A 102 -10.17 2.94 4.49
N LEU A 103 -9.50 3.54 3.51
CA LEU A 103 -10.07 3.77 2.18
C LEU A 103 -10.50 2.47 1.50
N LEU A 104 -9.66 1.44 1.52
CA LEU A 104 -9.94 0.18 0.86
C LEU A 104 -11.07 -0.56 1.58
N LYS A 105 -11.06 -0.55 2.93
CA LYS A 105 -12.12 -1.13 3.76
C LYS A 105 -13.48 -0.49 3.50
N ASP A 106 -13.54 0.84 3.41
CA ASP A 106 -14.77 1.58 3.04
C ASP A 106 -15.31 1.18 1.66
N ASN A 107 -14.45 0.63 0.80
CA ASN A 107 -14.80 0.14 -0.53
C ASN A 107 -14.92 -1.40 -0.59
N ASN A 108 -15.08 -2.09 0.55
CA ASN A 108 -15.16 -3.56 0.67
C ASN A 108 -13.94 -4.31 0.12
N ILE A 109 -12.76 -3.69 0.14
CA ILE A 109 -11.49 -4.30 -0.22
C ILE A 109 -10.68 -4.51 1.06
N LEU A 110 -10.73 -5.73 1.59
CA LEU A 110 -10.01 -6.09 2.82
C LEU A 110 -8.65 -6.71 2.50
N PRO A 111 -7.65 -6.59 3.39
CA PRO A 111 -6.42 -7.36 3.27
C PRO A 111 -6.71 -8.86 3.45
N LEU A 112 -5.91 -9.73 2.83
CA LEU A 112 -6.05 -11.20 2.87
C LEU A 112 -6.15 -11.76 4.30
N ILE A 113 -5.51 -11.09 5.26
CA ILE A 113 -5.52 -11.51 6.67
C ILE A 113 -6.89 -11.32 7.35
N GLU A 114 -7.72 -10.43 6.81
CA GLU A 114 -9.10 -10.14 7.23
C GLU A 114 -10.13 -10.80 6.31
N GLN A 115 -9.71 -11.30 5.14
CA GLN A 115 -10.54 -12.13 4.28
C GLN A 115 -10.57 -13.55 4.86
N ASP A 116 -11.49 -13.81 5.77
CA ASP A 116 -11.80 -15.18 6.14
C ASP A 116 -12.57 -15.90 5.05
N ASP A 117 -11.96 -16.99 4.56
CA ASP A 117 -12.57 -18.16 3.94
C ASP A 117 -13.89 -17.89 3.18
N ILE A 118 -13.79 -17.39 1.94
CA ILE A 118 -14.72 -17.82 0.89
C ILE A 118 -14.27 -19.23 0.48
N ALA A 119 -14.63 -20.23 1.28
CA ALA A 119 -14.57 -21.64 0.93
C ALA A 119 -15.84 -22.33 1.42
#